data_AF-A0A061FHR7-F1
#
_entry.id   AF-A0A061FHR7-F1
#
_cell.length_a   1.000
_cell.length_b   1.000
_cell.length_c   1.000
_cell.angle_alpha   90.00
_cell.angle_beta   90.00
_cell.angle_gamma   90.00
#
_symmetry.space_group_name_H-M   'P 1'
#
loop_
_entity.id
_entity.type
_entity.pdbx_description
1 polymer ?
#
loop_
_entity_poly.entity_id
_entity_poly.type
_entity_poly.pdbx_seq_one_letter_code
_entity_poly.pdbx_strand_id
1 'polypeptide(L)'
;MGDLIARFREHLCGVAQDLPLGLCPDIDSSTQQFASRIDELKEMSTGNYIWKQRLVDIGTVTAQQAKDWEFSGVMLRGHAT
;
A
#
# COMPACT_ATOMS: atom_id res chain seq x y z
N MET A 1 41.10 -10.61 -1.07
CA MET A 1 40.36 -10.69 0.21
C MET A 1 40.07 -9.30 0.79
N GLY A 2 39.91 -8.26 -0.06
CA GLY A 2 39.57 -6.89 0.35
C GLY A 2 38.20 -6.42 -0.16
N ASP A 3 37.74 -6.97 -1.30
CA ASP A 3 36.46 -6.60 -1.93
C ASP A 3 35.21 -7.19 -1.28
N LEU A 4 35.36 -8.25 -0.47
CA LEU A 4 34.23 -8.92 0.19
C LEU A 4 33.69 -8.12 1.40
N ILE A 5 34.52 -7.26 1.99
CA ILE A 5 34.12 -6.39 3.12
C ILE A 5 33.43 -5.11 2.60
N ALA A 6 33.81 -4.61 1.42
CA ALA A 6 33.19 -3.44 0.81
C ALA A 6 31.76 -3.71 0.31
N ARG A 7 31.48 -4.91 -0.24
CA ARG A 7 30.13 -5.32 -0.69
C ARG A 7 29.11 -5.50 0.43
N PHE A 8 29.58 -5.72 1.65
CA PHE A 8 28.68 -5.85 2.79
C PHE A 8 28.20 -4.48 3.27
N ARG A 9 28.96 -3.40 3.04
CA ARG A 9 28.85 -2.06 3.65
C ARG A 9 27.73 -1.15 3.13
N GLU A 10 26.77 -1.66 2.39
CA GLU A 10 25.44 -1.02 2.36
C GLU A 10 24.61 -1.66 3.48
N HIS A 11 25.13 -1.35 4.66
CA HIS A 11 24.72 -1.72 6.00
C HIS A 11 23.61 -0.80 6.48
N LEU A 12 22.59 -1.35 7.14
CA LEU A 12 21.78 -0.81 8.26
C LEU A 12 21.15 0.61 8.15
N CYS A 13 21.60 1.49 7.26
CA CYS A 13 21.27 2.92 7.15
C CYS A 13 21.37 3.44 5.70
N GLY A 14 21.25 2.59 4.67
CA GLY A 14 21.42 3.03 3.28
C GLY A 14 20.95 2.04 2.22
N VAL A 15 21.13 2.42 0.96
CA VAL A 15 20.75 1.60 -0.20
C VAL A 15 21.94 0.78 -0.68
N ALA A 16 21.66 -0.49 -1.00
CA ALA A 16 22.43 -1.53 -1.69
C ALA A 16 23.28 -1.22 -2.94
N GLN A 17 22.84 -0.22 -3.68
CA GLN A 17 23.27 0.06 -5.05
C GLN A 17 22.51 1.29 -5.54
N ASP A 18 23.11 2.08 -6.41
CA ASP A 18 22.39 3.10 -7.15
C ASP A 18 21.36 2.49 -8.13
N LEU A 19 20.37 3.30 -8.51
CA LEU A 19 19.33 2.89 -9.46
C LEU A 19 19.97 2.57 -10.83
N PRO A 20 19.57 1.45 -11.48
CA PRO A 20 20.03 1.14 -12.82
C PRO A 20 19.48 2.15 -13.84
N LEU A 21 20.28 2.44 -14.87
CA LEU A 21 19.88 3.30 -15.97
C LEU A 21 18.63 2.74 -16.65
N GLY A 22 17.59 3.56 -16.79
CA GLY A 22 16.30 3.19 -17.40
C GLY A 22 15.19 2.84 -16.40
N LEU A 23 15.50 2.60 -15.13
CA LEU A 23 14.47 2.25 -14.13
C LEU A 23 13.51 3.41 -13.83
N CYS A 24 13.98 4.65 -13.77
CA CYS A 24 13.10 5.80 -13.46
C CYS A 24 12.03 6.02 -14.55
N PRO A 25 12.36 6.04 -15.86
CA PRO A 25 11.35 6.07 -16.92
C PRO A 25 10.35 4.90 -16.86
N ASP A 26 10.81 3.70 -16.51
CA ASP A 26 9.93 2.53 -16.41
C ASP A 26 8.97 2.64 -15.23
N ILE A 27 9.43 3.14 -14.08
CA ILE A 27 8.59 3.42 -12.91
C ILE A 27 7.54 4.49 -13.23
N ASP A 28 7.93 5.56 -13.95
CA ASP A 28 7.00 6.62 -14.36
C ASP A 28 5.91 6.06 -15.30
N SER A 29 6.31 5.30 -16.33
CA SER A 29 5.39 4.62 -17.24
C SER A 29 4.43 3.67 -16.49
N SER A 30 4.94 2.89 -15.54
CA SER A 30 4.13 1.99 -14.71
C SER A 30 3.12 2.77 -13.85
N THR A 31 3.55 3.87 -13.23
CA THR A 31 2.70 4.69 -12.36
C THR A 31 1.56 5.34 -13.15
N GLN A 32 1.84 5.83 -14.36
CA GLN A 32 0.82 6.41 -15.24
C GLN A 32 -0.25 5.39 -15.66
N GLN A 33 0.17 4.16 -15.96
CA GLN A 33 -0.76 3.08 -16.34
C GLN A 33 -1.53 2.51 -15.14
N PHE A 34 -0.93 2.54 -13.95
CA PHE A 34 -1.54 1.94 -12.76
C PHE A 34 -2.81 2.67 -12.31
N ALA A 35 -2.89 3.99 -12.51
CA ALA A 35 -4.06 4.78 -12.17
C ALA A 35 -5.34 4.28 -12.85
N SER A 36 -5.30 4.03 -14.17
CA SER A 36 -6.48 3.54 -14.90
C SER A 36 -6.90 2.13 -14.45
N ARG A 37 -5.94 1.28 -14.08
CA ARG A 37 -6.24 -0.07 -13.54
C ARG A 37 -6.91 -0.03 -12.18
N ILE A 38 -6.53 0.92 -11.31
CA ILE A 38 -7.22 1.14 -10.05
C ILE A 38 -8.67 1.56 -10.31
N ASP A 39 -8.90 2.46 -11.26
CA ASP A 39 -10.24 2.93 -11.59
C ASP A 39 -11.13 1.80 -12.12
N GLU A 40 -10.61 0.94 -13.01
CA GLU A 40 -11.29 -0.27 -13.50
C GLU A 40 -11.67 -1.22 -12.33
N LEU A 41 -10.74 -1.48 -11.41
CA LEU A 41 -10.98 -2.31 -10.22
C LEU A 41 -12.05 -1.70 -9.31
N LYS A 42 -12.02 -0.37 -9.15
CA LYS A 42 -12.97 0.38 -8.34
C LYS A 42 -14.36 0.34 -8.97
N GLU A 43 -14.47 0.47 -10.29
CA GLU A 43 -15.75 0.38 -11.00
C GLU A 43 -16.39 -1.00 -10.84
N MET A 44 -15.60 -2.07 -11.01
CA MET A 44 -16.08 -3.45 -10.85
C MET A 44 -16.56 -3.78 -9.43
N SER A 45 -15.99 -3.14 -8.40
CA SER A 45 -16.27 -3.47 -6.99
C SER A 45 -17.25 -2.51 -6.34
N THR A 46 -17.08 -1.20 -6.54
CA THR A 46 -17.84 -0.15 -5.83
C THR A 46 -19.27 -0.01 -6.35
N GLY A 47 -19.50 -0.29 -7.63
CA GLY A 47 -20.84 -0.32 -8.23
C GLY A 47 -21.59 -1.63 -7.96
N ASN A 48 -20.91 -2.68 -7.52
CA ASN A 48 -21.46 -4.02 -7.48
C ASN A 48 -22.36 -4.23 -6.26
N TYR A 49 -23.63 -4.54 -6.52
CA TYR A 49 -24.64 -4.75 -5.49
C TYR A 49 -24.31 -5.91 -4.54
N ILE A 50 -23.78 -7.02 -5.06
CA ILE A 50 -23.42 -8.19 -4.24
C ILE A 50 -22.32 -7.82 -3.24
N TRP A 51 -21.38 -6.96 -3.65
CA TRP A 51 -20.31 -6.48 -2.78
C TRP A 51 -20.85 -5.55 -1.68
N LYS A 52 -21.76 -4.63 -2.03
CA LYS A 52 -22.41 -3.76 -1.04
C LYS A 52 -23.18 -4.56 0.00
N GLN A 53 -23.96 -5.56 -0.41
CA GLN A 53 -24.72 -6.41 0.53
C GLN A 53 -23.83 -7.19 1.51
N ARG A 54 -22.57 -7.46 1.14
CA ARG A 54 -21.64 -8.26 1.94
C ARG A 54 -20.71 -7.45 2.83
N LEU A 55 -20.63 -6.13 2.62
CA LEU A 55 -19.63 -5.29 3.28
C LEU A 55 -20.23 -4.06 3.97
N VAL A 56 -21.41 -3.60 3.57
CA VAL A 56 -22.09 -2.49 4.24
C VAL A 56 -22.65 -2.96 5.59
N ASP A 57 -22.44 -2.15 6.64
CA ASP A 57 -22.90 -2.37 8.01
C ASP A 57 -22.35 -3.63 8.72
N ILE A 58 -21.25 -4.20 8.21
CA ILE A 58 -20.60 -5.38 8.80
C ILE A 58 -19.28 -4.96 9.46
N GLY A 59 -19.13 -5.30 10.75
CA GLY A 59 -17.90 -5.01 11.50
C GLY A 59 -17.70 -3.54 11.84
N THR A 60 -18.80 -2.78 12.01
CA THR A 60 -18.75 -1.37 12.40
C THR A 60 -18.12 -1.20 13.79
N VAL A 61 -17.05 -0.41 13.84
CA VAL A 61 -16.32 -0.07 15.07
C VAL A 61 -16.35 1.44 15.26
N THR A 62 -16.61 1.89 16.49
CA THR A 62 -16.59 3.31 16.85
C THR A 62 -15.17 3.84 17.05
N ALA A 63 -14.96 5.15 16.92
CA ALA A 63 -13.65 5.77 17.16
C ALA A 63 -13.07 5.47 18.56
N GLN A 64 -13.93 5.37 19.57
CA GLN A 64 -13.52 5.09 20.94
C GLN A 64 -13.05 3.63 21.09
N GLN A 65 -13.82 2.68 20.57
CA GLN A 65 -13.43 1.25 20.57
C GLN A 65 -12.14 1.01 19.79
N ALA A 66 -11.96 1.69 18.66
CA ALA A 66 -10.74 1.55 17.86
C ALA A 66 -9.49 2.02 18.62
N LYS A 67 -9.61 3.04 19.47
CA LYS A 67 -8.51 3.50 20.35
C LYS A 67 -8.30 2.57 21.53
N ASP A 68 -9.38 2.15 22.18
CA ASP A 68 -9.33 1.30 23.36
C ASP A 68 -8.77 -0.10 23.04
N TRP A 69 -8.93 -0.56 21.80
CA TRP A 69 -8.38 -1.83 21.31
C TRP A 69 -7.06 -1.68 20.55
N GLU A 70 -6.44 -0.50 20.60
CA GLU A 70 -5.13 -0.23 19.99
C GLU A 70 -5.06 -0.57 18.49
N PHE A 71 -6.15 -0.31 17.76
CA PHE A 71 -6.15 -0.50 16.31
C PHE A 71 -5.17 0.46 15.62
N SER A 72 -4.64 0.05 14.47
CA SER A 72 -3.67 0.83 13.70
C SER A 72 -3.96 0.81 12.20
N GLY A 73 -3.35 1.74 11.46
CA GLY A 73 -3.41 1.78 10.00
C GLY A 73 -4.82 2.05 9.46
N VAL A 74 -5.28 1.19 8.56
CA VAL A 74 -6.56 1.34 7.84
C VAL A 74 -7.76 1.27 8.80
N MET A 75 -7.67 0.48 9.87
CA MET A 75 -8.77 0.30 10.82
C MET A 75 -9.09 1.60 11.59
N LEU A 76 -8.08 2.44 11.86
CA LEU A 76 -8.31 3.78 12.42
C LEU A 76 -8.83 4.77 11.38
N ARG A 77 -8.46 4.64 10.12
CA ARG A 77 -8.91 5.59 9.07
C ARG A 77 -10.33 5.30 8.57
N GLY A 78 -10.77 4.05 8.70
CA GLY A 78 -12.06 3.56 8.19
C GLY A 78 -13.12 3.33 9.27
N HIS A 79 -12.86 3.64 10.54
CA HIS A 79 -13.87 3.47 11.59
C HIS A 79 -15.09 4.35 11.30
N ALA A 80 -16.28 3.76 11.38
CA ALA A 80 -17.53 4.46 11.17
C ALA A 80 -18.08 4.91 12.53
N THR A 81 -17.55 6.01 13.05
CA THR A 81 -18.17 6.98 13.98
C THR A 81 -17.25 8.19 14.06
#